data_AF-A0A2D0IYF7-F1
#
_entry.id   AF-A0A2D0IYF7-F1
#
_cell.length_a   1.000
_cell.length_b   1.000
_cell.length_c   1.000
_cell.angle_alpha   90.00
_cell.angle_beta   90.00
_cell.angle_gamma   90.00
#
_symmetry.space_group_name_H-M   'P 1'
#
loop_
_entity.id
_entity.type
_entity.pdbx_description
1 polymer ?
#
loop_
_entity_poly.entity_id
_entity_poly.type
_entity_poly.pdbx_seq_one_letter_code
_entity_poly.pdbx_strand_id
1 'polypeptide(L)' 'MDDAAKQKYSSFIKEVQKGNDPITAAKNIGTANGSNFEKLQGRDLFSIRLSQEHRVTFIKNDTDKIIEIQSVGTHYKNL' A
#
# COMPACT_ATOMS: atom_id res chain seq x y z
N MET A 1 2.89 4.69 -14.17
CA MET A 1 3.59 3.71 -13.30
C MET A 1 4.63 2.97 -14.09
N ASP A 2 5.86 3.00 -13.60
CA ASP A 2 6.98 2.18 -14.08
C ASP A 2 6.77 0.69 -13.73
N ASP A 3 7.49 -0.21 -14.41
CA ASP A 3 7.29 -1.66 -14.25
C ASP A 3 7.71 -2.18 -12.87
N ALA A 4 8.71 -1.56 -12.24
CA ALA A 4 9.11 -1.92 -10.88
C ALA A 4 8.01 -1.59 -9.86
N ALA A 5 7.32 -0.46 -10.02
CA ALA A 5 6.18 -0.08 -9.20
C ALA A 5 4.99 -1.02 -9.41
N LYS A 6 4.69 -1.41 -10.66
CA LYS A 6 3.64 -2.41 -10.96
C LYS A 6 3.96 -3.78 -10.33
N GLN A 7 5.22 -4.19 -10.36
CA GLN A 7 5.66 -5.45 -9.76
C GLN A 7 5.48 -5.42 -8.24
N LYS A 8 5.91 -4.34 -7.57
CA LYS A 8 5.68 -4.17 -6.12
C LYS A 8 4.20 -4.15 -5.77
N TYR A 9 3.37 -3.48 -6.56
CA TYR A 9 1.92 -3.52 -6.36
C TYR A 9 1.38 -4.95 -6.45
N SER A 10 1.77 -5.68 -7.48
CA SER A 10 1.36 -7.08 -7.66
C SER A 10 1.82 -7.96 -6.50
N SER A 11 3.04 -7.77 -6.01
CA SER A 11 3.55 -8.47 -4.83
C SER A 11 2.77 -8.12 -3.58
N PHE A 12 2.39 -6.85 -3.39
CA PHE A 12 1.59 -6.43 -2.25
C PHE A 12 0.22 -7.11 -2.24
N ILE A 13 -0.49 -7.11 -3.37
CA ILE A 13 -1.78 -7.78 -3.50
C ILE A 13 -1.65 -9.29 -3.24
N LYS A 14 -0.58 -9.94 -3.74
CA LYS A 14 -0.32 -11.36 -3.45
C LYS A 14 -0.12 -11.63 -1.97
N GLU A 15 0.60 -10.78 -1.24
CA GLU A 15 0.79 -10.94 0.20
C GLU A 15 -0.54 -10.82 0.96
N VAL A 16 -1.38 -9.84 0.59
CA VAL A 16 -2.73 -9.71 1.17
C VAL A 16 -3.60 -10.93 0.86
N GLN A 17 -3.55 -11.44 -0.37
CA GLN A 17 -4.29 -12.65 -0.78
C GLN A 17 -3.84 -13.91 -0.03
N LYS A 18 -2.61 -13.96 0.48
CA LYS A 18 -2.14 -15.02 1.38
C LYS A 18 -2.70 -14.91 2.80
N GLY A 19 -3.45 -13.85 3.10
CA GLY A 19 -4.01 -13.57 4.42
C GLY A 19 -3.12 -12.70 5.31
N ASN A 20 -2.02 -12.16 4.80
CA ASN A 20 -1.22 -11.20 5.55
C ASN A 20 -1.98 -9.88 5.67
N ASP A 21 -1.96 -9.28 6.86
CA ASP A 21 -2.52 -7.94 7.03
C ASP A 21 -1.71 -6.92 6.19
N PRO A 22 -2.31 -5.78 5.85
CA PRO A 22 -1.68 -4.82 4.93
C PRO A 22 -0.35 -4.26 5.43
N ILE A 23 -0.13 -4.19 6.76
CA ILE A 23 1.12 -3.72 7.35
C ILE A 23 2.21 -4.78 7.12
N THR A 24 1.89 -6.05 7.39
CA THR A 24 2.79 -7.18 7.14
C THR A 24 3.10 -7.33 5.65
N ALA A 25 2.08 -7.25 4.79
CA ALA A 25 2.26 -7.26 3.33
C ALA A 25 3.18 -6.13 2.86
N ALA A 26 3.01 -4.92 3.38
CA ALA A 26 3.87 -3.77 3.05
C ALA A 26 5.32 -3.93 3.56
N LYS A 27 5.53 -4.59 4.70
CA LYS A 27 6.87 -4.96 5.19
C LYS A 27 7.54 -5.97 4.25
N ASN A 28 6.81 -6.99 3.83
CA ASN A 28 7.34 -8.08 2.99
C ASN A 28 7.75 -7.60 1.58
N ILE A 29 7.09 -6.58 1.04
CA ILE A 29 7.44 -5.96 -0.25
C ILE A 29 8.34 -4.73 -0.13
N GLY A 30 8.69 -4.35 1.10
CA GLY A 30 9.54 -3.21 1.41
C GLY A 30 11.01 -3.48 1.05
N THR A 31 11.85 -2.45 1.22
CA THR A 31 13.31 -2.62 1.14
C THR A 31 13.87 -2.87 2.55
N ALA A 32 15.16 -3.21 2.64
CA ALA A 32 15.86 -3.49 3.90
C ALA A 32 15.74 -2.37 4.97
N ASN A 33 15.37 -1.14 4.57
CA ASN A 33 15.24 0.02 5.46
C ASN A 33 13.81 0.33 5.90
N GLY A 34 12.87 -0.62 5.77
CA GLY A 34 11.56 -0.56 6.42
C GLY A 34 10.37 -0.51 5.48
N SER A 35 9.18 -0.78 6.03
CA SER A 35 7.94 -0.76 5.27
C SER A 35 7.63 0.66 4.81
N ASN A 36 7.39 0.78 3.52
CA ASN A 36 6.89 1.97 2.83
C ASN A 36 5.44 2.36 3.23
N PHE A 37 4.99 1.95 4.42
CA PHE A 37 3.63 2.09 4.93
C PHE A 37 3.50 3.35 5.78
N GLU A 38 2.53 4.19 5.46
CA GLU A 38 2.24 5.46 6.14
C GLU A 38 0.73 5.55 6.41
N LYS A 39 0.31 5.88 7.63
CA LYS A 39 -1.08 6.30 7.89
C LYS A 39 -1.19 7.79 7.56
N LEU A 40 -2.09 8.16 6.65
CA LEU A 40 -2.32 9.55 6.29
C LEU A 40 -3.15 10.23 7.40
N GLN A 41 -2.74 11.42 7.83
CA GLN A 41 -3.40 12.13 8.92
C GLN A 41 -4.86 12.47 8.58
N GLY A 42 -5.74 12.36 9.57
CA GLY A 42 -7.13 12.82 9.49
C GLY A 42 -8.13 11.86 8.85
N ARG A 43 -7.71 10.66 8.39
CA ARG A 43 -8.60 9.60 7.87
C ARG A 43 -8.04 8.22 8.22
N ASP A 44 -8.86 7.17 8.17
CA ASP A 44 -8.39 5.78 8.17
C ASP A 44 -7.84 5.36 6.80
N LEU A 45 -7.06 6.26 6.21
CA LEU A 45 -6.44 6.11 4.91
C LEU A 45 -4.96 5.80 5.10
N PHE A 46 -4.52 4.73 4.48
CA PHE A 46 -3.15 4.22 4.52
C PHE A 46 -2.53 4.35 3.15
N SER A 47 -1.21 4.53 3.12
CA SER A 47 -0.42 4.65 1.91
C SER A 47 0.72 3.63 1.93
N ILE A 48 0.99 2.99 0.79
CA ILE A 48 2.21 2.22 0.53
C ILE A 48 2.97 2.85 -0.63
N ARG A 49 4.24 3.20 -0.40
CA ARG A 49 5.15 3.64 -1.47
C ARG A 49 5.62 2.46 -2.32
N LEU A 50 5.39 2.55 -3.64
CA LEU A 50 5.82 1.56 -4.62
C LEU A 50 7.14 1.97 -5.28
N SER A 51 7.24 3.23 -5.70
CA SER A 51 8.49 3.88 -6.12
C SER A 51 8.51 5.31 -5.57
N GLN A 52 9.54 6.12 -5.89
CA GLN A 52 9.60 7.50 -5.37
C GLN A 52 8.37 8.33 -5.76
N GLU A 53 7.80 8.06 -6.94
CA GLU A 53 6.68 8.81 -7.48
C GLU A 53 5.33 8.14 -7.24
N HIS A 54 5.31 6.82 -7.03
CA HIS A 54 4.08 6.04 -7.06
C HIS A 54 3.70 5.48 -5.68
N ARG A 55 2.42 5.60 -5.34
CA ARG A 55 1.82 5.11 -4.10
C ARG A 55 0.52 4.39 -4.37
N VAL A 56 0.18 3.49 -3.46
CA VAL A 56 -1.17 2.93 -3.31
C VAL A 56 -1.76 3.54 -2.06
N THR A 57 -2.99 4.01 -2.13
CA THR A 57 -3.77 4.40 -0.95
C THR A 57 -4.96 3.48 -0.78
N PHE A 58 -5.27 3.14 0.46
CA PHE A 58 -6.35 2.23 0.78
C PHE A 58 -6.89 2.48 2.18
N ILE A 59 -8.14 2.11 2.38
CA ILE A 59 -8.77 2.04 3.70
C ILE A 59 -8.73 0.56 4.12
N LYS A 60 -8.51 0.30 5.41
CA LYS A 60 -8.65 -1.04 5.97
C LYS A 60 -9.85 -1.07 6.91
N ASN A 61 -10.64 -2.12 6.81
CA ASN A 61 -11.64 -2.49 7.78
C ASN A 61 -11.11 -3.71 8.55
N ASP A 62 -10.68 -3.50 9.79
CA ASP A 62 -10.11 -4.56 10.62
C ASP A 62 -11.16 -5.61 11.05
N THR A 63 -12.45 -5.23 11.12
CA THR A 63 -13.55 -6.12 11.50
C THR A 63 -13.82 -7.16 10.41
N ASP A 64 -13.97 -6.70 9.17
CA ASP A 64 -14.29 -7.57 8.04
C ASP A 64 -13.03 -8.10 7.33
N LYS A 65 -11.84 -7.66 7.77
CA LYS A 65 -10.53 -7.94 7.13
C LYS A 65 -10.50 -7.57 5.64
N ILE A 66 -11.22 -6.51 5.29
CA ILE A 66 -11.31 -6.00 3.92
C ILE A 66 -10.33 -4.83 3.76
N ILE A 67 -9.61 -4.82 2.64
CA ILE A 67 -8.95 -3.62 2.15
C ILE A 67 -9.71 -3.06 0.96
N GLU A 68 -9.91 -1.74 0.98
CA GLU A 68 -10.50 -1.02 -0.13
C GLU A 68 -9.44 -0.10 -0.73
N ILE A 69 -8.99 -0.45 -1.94
CA ILE A 69 -8.01 0.37 -2.67
C ILE A 69 -8.71 1.64 -3.15
N GLN A 70 -8.24 2.79 -2.66
CA GLN A 70 -8.77 4.10 -3.03
C GLN A 70 -8.09 4.64 -4.29
N SER A 71 -6.77 4.46 -4.40
CA SER A 71 -6.00 4.93 -5.55
C SER A 71 -4.70 4.16 -5.71
N VAL A 72 -4.28 3.98 -6.97
CA VAL A 72 -2.99 3.41 -7.37
C VAL A 72 -2.41 4.32 -8.43
N GLY A 73 -1.28 4.98 -8.15
CA GLY A 73 -0.72 5.92 -9.13
C GLY A 73 0.31 6.87 -8.55
N THR A 74 0.51 7.99 -9.23
CA THR A 74 1.43 9.05 -8.78
C THR A 74 0.96 9.66 -7.46
N HIS A 75 1.90 10.17 -6.66
CA HIS A 75 1.72 10.77 -5.34
C HIS A 75 0.34 11.42 -5.15
N TYR A 76 -0.35 11.02 -4.08
CA TYR A 76 -1.61 11.67 -3.70
C TYR A 76 -1.35 13.16 -3.45
N LYS A 77 -1.82 14.01 -4.36
CA LYS A 77 -1.96 15.44 -4.10
C LYS A 77 -3.30 15.60 -3.39
N ASN A 78 -3.29 16.03 -2.13
CA ASN A 78 -4.46 16.66 -1.53
C ASN A 78 -4.80 17.85 -2.43
N LEU A 79 -5.82 17.71 -3.27
CA LEU A 79 -6.50 18.84 -3.91
C LEU A 79 -7.59 19.32 -2.96
#